data_AF-A0A0G4MEI4-F1
#
_entry.id   AF-A0A0G4MEI4-F1
#
_cell.length_a   1.000
_cell.length_b   1.000
_cell.length_c   1.000
_cell.angle_alpha   90.00
_cell.angle_beta   90.00
_cell.angle_gamma   90.00
#
_symmetry.space_group_name_H-M   'P 1'
#
loop_
_entity.id
_entity.type
_entity.pdbx_description
1 polymer ?
#
loop_
_entity_poly.entity_id
_entity_poly.type
_entity_poly.pdbx_seq_one_letter_code
_entity_poly.pdbx_strand_id
1 'polypeptide(L)'
;MQTDYYDRVLTAIVPVLESPEPRVKSHAAAALVNFCEEAEKETLEPHLDGLLSHLFQLLQNDKRYVQEQALSTIATIADAAEAAFGKYYDSLMPLLVNVLQRDDEREFRTLRAKAMECATLIALAVGKERL
;
A
#
# COMPACT_ATOMS: atom_id res chain seq x y z
N MET A 1 -13.24 -1.27 -14.13
CA MET A 1 -13.78 -0.11 -13.36
C MET A 1 -14.74 -0.54 -12.24
N GLN A 2 -14.29 -0.39 -11.00
CA GLN A 2 -15.00 -0.76 -9.76
C GLN A 2 -16.05 0.28 -9.33
N THR A 3 -17.08 0.54 -10.14
CA THR A 3 -18.05 1.62 -9.86
C THR A 3 -19.27 1.20 -9.06
N ASP A 4 -19.70 -0.07 -9.15
CA ASP A 4 -21.04 -0.47 -8.69
C ASP A 4 -21.05 -1.04 -7.27
N TYR A 5 -19.94 -1.65 -6.84
CA TYR A 5 -19.87 -2.41 -5.59
C TYR A 5 -18.66 -2.05 -4.72
N TYR A 6 -17.97 -0.94 -5.01
CA TYR A 6 -16.77 -0.53 -4.29
C TYR A 6 -16.99 -0.46 -2.77
N ASP A 7 -18.09 0.18 -2.34
CA ASP A 7 -18.43 0.30 -0.92
C ASP A 7 -18.58 -1.08 -0.27
N ARG A 8 -19.37 -1.98 -0.88
CA ARG A 8 -19.58 -3.33 -0.33
C ARG A 8 -18.27 -4.11 -0.20
N VAL A 9 -17.37 -3.96 -1.17
CA VAL A 9 -16.08 -4.65 -1.18
C VAL A 9 -15.13 -4.05 -0.14
N LEU A 10 -14.97 -2.72 -0.13
CA LEU A 10 -14.08 -2.03 0.81
C LEU A 10 -14.57 -2.19 2.25
N THR A 11 -15.87 -2.02 2.51
CA THR A 11 -16.49 -2.23 3.82
C THR A 11 -16.30 -3.66 4.32
N ALA A 12 -16.23 -4.65 3.43
CA ALA A 12 -15.96 -6.04 3.81
C ALA A 12 -14.46 -6.33 4.04
N ILE A 13 -13.56 -5.78 3.22
CA ILE A 13 -12.13 -6.11 3.24
C ILE A 13 -11.35 -5.29 4.27
N VAL A 14 -11.65 -4.00 4.43
CA VAL A 14 -10.87 -3.09 5.29
C VAL A 14 -10.77 -3.61 6.74
N PRO A 15 -11.85 -4.06 7.41
CA PRO A 15 -11.76 -4.61 8.76
C PRO A 15 -10.87 -5.86 8.85
N VAL A 16 -10.71 -6.61 7.76
CA VAL A 16 -9.92 -7.85 7.72
C VAL A 16 -8.41 -7.56 7.81
N LEU A 17 -7.96 -6.36 7.46
CA LEU A 17 -6.56 -5.93 7.65
C LEU A 17 -6.14 -5.97 9.14
N GLU A 18 -7.10 -5.83 10.05
CA GLU A 18 -6.88 -5.88 11.49
C GLU A 18 -6.90 -7.29 12.07
N SER A 19 -7.22 -8.33 11.29
CA SER A 19 -7.29 -9.72 11.75
C SER A 19 -6.06 -10.11 12.58
N PRO A 20 -6.19 -10.85 13.68
CA PRO A 20 -5.04 -11.26 14.47
C PRO A 20 -4.13 -12.24 13.73
N GLU A 21 -4.66 -12.98 12.75
CA GLU A 21 -3.90 -13.92 11.94
C GLU A 21 -3.10 -13.20 10.84
N PRO A 22 -1.75 -13.26 10.85
CA PRO A 22 -0.92 -12.56 9.86
C PRO A 22 -1.20 -12.97 8.41
N ARG A 23 -1.62 -14.22 8.19
CA ARG A 23 -1.99 -14.72 6.85
C ARG A 23 -3.27 -14.09 6.33
N VAL A 24 -4.26 -13.87 7.20
CA VAL A 24 -5.57 -13.33 6.82
C VAL A 24 -5.42 -11.86 6.44
N LYS A 25 -4.74 -11.04 7.27
CA LYS A 25 -4.47 -9.63 6.93
C LYS A 25 -3.62 -9.48 5.65
N SER A 26 -2.66 -10.37 5.42
CA SER A 26 -1.87 -10.39 4.19
C SER A 26 -2.75 -10.69 2.97
N HIS A 27 -3.65 -11.67 3.05
CA HIS A 27 -4.56 -11.96 1.94
C HIS A 27 -5.61 -10.85 1.72
N ALA A 28 -6.04 -10.16 2.78
CA ALA A 28 -6.90 -8.99 2.64
C ALA A 28 -6.19 -7.85 1.88
N ALA A 29 -4.92 -7.59 2.21
CA ALA A 29 -4.10 -6.64 1.46
C ALA A 29 -3.90 -7.08 0.00
N ALA A 30 -3.69 -8.37 -0.26
CA ALA A 30 -3.63 -8.89 -1.63
C ALA A 30 -4.96 -8.73 -2.41
N ALA A 31 -6.10 -8.89 -1.75
CA ALA A 31 -7.40 -8.63 -2.37
C ALA A 31 -7.58 -7.14 -2.73
N LEU A 32 -7.03 -6.22 -1.93
CA LEU A 32 -7.03 -4.79 -2.23
C LEU A 32 -6.19 -4.45 -3.47
N VAL A 33 -5.10 -5.18 -3.76
CA VAL A 33 -4.35 -5.01 -5.03
C VAL A 33 -5.28 -5.21 -6.21
N ASN A 34 -5.92 -6.38 -6.31
CA ASN A 34 -6.83 -6.69 -7.42
C ASN A 34 -8.01 -5.71 -7.52
N PHE A 35 -8.48 -5.20 -6.38
CA PHE A 35 -9.55 -4.20 -6.36
C PHE A 35 -9.06 -2.85 -6.89
N CYS A 36 -7.92 -2.37 -6.40
CA CYS A 36 -7.41 -1.03 -6.70
C CYS A 36 -6.84 -0.91 -8.12
N GLU A 37 -6.36 -2.00 -8.73
CA GLU A 37 -5.95 -2.03 -10.14
C GLU A 37 -7.09 -1.61 -11.10
N GLU A 38 -8.34 -1.83 -10.69
CA GLU A 38 -9.54 -1.55 -11.48
C GLU A 38 -10.38 -0.40 -10.92
N ALA A 39 -9.88 0.31 -9.90
CA ALA A 39 -10.57 1.41 -9.25
C ALA A 39 -10.06 2.76 -9.76
N GLU A 40 -10.99 3.70 -9.99
CA GLU A 40 -10.63 5.07 -10.35
C GLU A 40 -10.33 5.90 -9.11
N LYS A 41 -9.55 6.97 -9.29
CA LYS A 41 -9.17 7.91 -8.23
C LYS A 41 -10.37 8.40 -7.42
N GLU A 42 -11.47 8.78 -8.08
CA GLU A 42 -12.68 9.31 -7.44
C GLU A 42 -13.34 8.28 -6.51
N THR A 43 -13.18 6.99 -6.82
CA THR A 43 -13.69 5.89 -6.00
C THR A 43 -12.79 5.66 -4.79
N LEU A 44 -11.47 5.80 -4.94
CA LEU A 44 -10.51 5.53 -3.86
C LEU A 44 -10.36 6.71 -2.89
N GLU A 45 -10.41 7.94 -3.38
CA GLU A 45 -10.09 9.17 -2.62
C GLU A 45 -10.81 9.27 -1.26
N PRO A 46 -12.12 8.96 -1.14
CA PRO A 46 -12.83 8.99 0.14
C PRO A 46 -12.33 7.94 1.16
N HIS A 47 -11.66 6.89 0.70
CA HIS A 47 -11.23 5.75 1.51
C HIS A 47 -9.72 5.72 1.78
N LEU A 48 -8.93 6.58 1.12
CA LEU A 48 -7.46 6.55 1.20
C LEU A 48 -6.92 6.68 2.63
N ASP A 49 -7.48 7.60 3.44
CA ASP A 49 -7.01 7.81 4.82
C ASP A 49 -7.13 6.52 5.66
N GLY A 50 -8.28 5.83 5.56
CA GLY A 50 -8.51 4.58 6.27
C GLY A 50 -7.63 3.45 5.74
N LEU A 51 -7.58 3.26 4.42
CA LEU A 51 -6.77 2.23 3.78
C LEU A 51 -5.30 2.35 4.15
N LEU A 52 -4.72 3.55 4.01
CA LEU A 52 -3.31 3.79 4.26
C LEU A 52 -2.97 3.71 5.74
N SER A 53 -3.88 4.11 6.64
CA SER A 53 -3.68 3.92 8.08
C SER A 53 -3.47 2.45 8.43
N HIS A 54 -4.33 1.55 7.96
CA HIS A 54 -4.18 0.11 8.20
C HIS A 54 -2.93 -0.46 7.50
N LEU A 55 -2.66 -0.06 6.26
CA LEU A 55 -1.49 -0.56 5.52
C LEU A 55 -0.17 -0.11 6.15
N PHE A 56 -0.11 1.08 6.75
CA PHE A 56 1.06 1.55 7.48
C PHE A 56 1.31 0.73 8.75
N GLN A 57 0.24 0.29 9.43
CA GLN A 57 0.37 -0.66 10.53
C GLN A 57 0.90 -2.02 10.05
N LEU A 58 0.49 -2.48 8.86
CA LEU A 58 1.00 -3.73 8.28
C LEU A 58 2.49 -3.66 7.94
N LEU A 59 3.01 -2.51 7.54
CA LEU A 59 4.45 -2.30 7.32
C LEU A 59 5.28 -2.46 8.61
N GLN A 60 4.66 -2.30 9.79
CA GLN A 60 5.31 -2.48 11.09
C GLN A 60 5.17 -3.90 11.64
N ASN A 61 4.54 -4.83 10.88
CA ASN A 61 4.31 -6.20 11.33
C ASN A 61 5.62 -6.98 11.52
N ASP A 62 5.65 -7.96 12.43
CA ASP A 62 6.83 -8.80 12.67
C ASP A 62 7.11 -9.79 11.51
N LYS A 63 6.10 -10.11 10.70
CA LYS A 63 6.22 -11.01 9.56
C LYS A 63 6.56 -10.25 8.28
N ARG A 64 7.72 -10.58 7.70
CA ARG A 64 8.18 -9.99 6.43
C ARG A 64 7.18 -10.08 5.29
N TYR A 65 6.55 -11.24 5.08
CA TYR A 65 5.58 -11.40 3.98
C TYR A 65 4.36 -10.48 4.12
N VAL A 66 4.03 -10.05 5.34
CA VAL A 66 2.97 -9.06 5.58
C VAL A 66 3.47 -7.67 5.17
N GLN A 67 4.70 -7.31 5.55
CA GLN A 67 5.33 -6.05 5.13
C GLN A 67 5.44 -5.98 3.59
N GLU A 68 5.91 -7.05 2.96
CA GLU A 68 6.03 -7.18 1.50
C GLU A 68 4.68 -6.98 0.80
N GLN A 69 3.63 -7.64 1.29
CA GLN A 69 2.30 -7.49 0.71
C GLN A 69 1.73 -6.08 0.93
N ALA A 70 1.98 -5.47 2.10
CA ALA A 70 1.57 -4.11 2.36
C ALA A 70 2.24 -3.11 1.40
N LEU A 71 3.54 -3.27 1.13
CA LEU A 71 4.26 -2.45 0.13
C LEU A 71 3.64 -2.55 -1.26
N SER A 72 3.36 -3.76 -1.74
CA SER A 72 2.71 -3.94 -3.05
C SER A 72 1.32 -3.31 -3.09
N THR A 73 0.54 -3.45 -2.02
CA THR A 73 -0.80 -2.87 -1.94
C THR A 73 -0.77 -1.35 -1.94
N ILE A 74 0.15 -0.76 -1.18
CA ILE A 74 0.37 0.70 -1.15
C ILE A 74 0.81 1.21 -2.52
N ALA A 75 1.69 0.48 -3.21
CA ALA A 75 2.16 0.84 -4.54
C ALA A 75 1.01 0.89 -5.56
N THR A 76 0.14 -0.13 -5.58
CA THR A 76 -1.06 -0.16 -6.43
C THR A 76 -2.03 0.98 -6.09
N ILE A 77 -2.25 1.27 -4.81
CA ILE A 77 -3.12 2.38 -4.39
C ILE A 77 -2.51 3.73 -4.82
N ALA A 78 -1.19 3.90 -4.71
CA ALA A 78 -0.53 5.12 -5.14
C ALA A 78 -0.67 5.36 -6.65
N ASP A 79 -0.51 4.31 -7.45
CA ASP A 79 -0.70 4.36 -8.91
C ASP A 79 -2.14 4.77 -9.26
N ALA A 80 -3.14 4.13 -8.64
CA ALA A 80 -4.55 4.42 -8.89
C ALA A 80 -5.05 5.76 -8.34
N ALA A 81 -4.46 6.26 -7.24
CA ALA A 81 -4.84 7.52 -6.60
C ALA A 81 -4.17 8.75 -7.21
N GLU A 82 -3.08 8.56 -7.97
CA GLU A 82 -2.30 9.62 -8.61
C GLU A 82 -1.98 10.78 -7.64
N ALA A 83 -2.26 12.02 -8.05
CA ALA A 83 -1.99 13.23 -7.27
C ALA A 83 -2.69 13.26 -5.89
N ALA A 84 -3.79 12.51 -5.68
CA ALA A 84 -4.42 12.41 -4.36
C ALA A 84 -3.52 11.72 -3.33
N PHE A 85 -2.54 10.92 -3.79
CA PHE A 85 -1.56 10.30 -2.91
C PHE A 85 -0.56 11.30 -2.30
N GLY A 86 -0.46 12.52 -2.84
CA GLY A 86 0.50 13.53 -2.41
C GLY A 86 0.44 13.89 -0.92
N LYS A 87 -0.72 13.75 -0.28
CA LYS A 87 -0.90 13.96 1.17
C LYS A 87 -0.06 13.00 2.02
N TYR A 88 0.23 11.79 1.52
CA TYR A 88 0.86 10.71 2.29
C TYR A 88 2.36 10.57 2.03
N TYR A 89 2.87 11.24 0.99
CA TYR A 89 4.26 11.17 0.54
C TYR A 89 5.27 11.41 1.67
N ASP A 90 5.13 12.52 2.38
CA ASP A 90 6.08 12.95 3.42
C ASP A 90 6.12 12.00 4.62
N SER A 91 5.03 11.25 4.85
CA SER A 91 4.97 10.24 5.92
C SER A 91 5.54 8.89 5.48
N LEU A 92 5.33 8.52 4.21
CA LEU A 92 5.65 7.18 3.72
C LEU A 92 7.07 7.07 3.16
N MET A 93 7.56 8.09 2.43
CA MET A 93 8.86 8.04 1.79
C MET A 93 10.01 7.77 2.78
N PRO A 94 10.06 8.38 3.99
CA PRO A 94 11.07 8.04 4.99
C PRO A 94 11.03 6.58 5.43
N LEU A 95 9.84 5.97 5.52
CA LEU A 95 9.69 4.55 5.88
C LEU A 95 10.27 3.64 4.80
N LEU A 96 10.03 3.96 3.52
CA LEU A 96 10.57 3.21 2.39
C LEU A 96 12.10 3.31 2.33
N VAL A 97 12.65 4.51 2.53
CA VAL A 97 14.10 4.72 2.60
C VAL A 97 14.71 3.90 3.74
N ASN A 98 14.09 3.87 4.92
CA ASN A 98 14.56 3.04 6.04
C ASN A 98 14.58 1.55 5.69
N VAL A 99 13.58 1.04 4.96
CA VAL A 99 13.57 -0.35 4.48
C VAL A 99 14.71 -0.59 3.48
N LEU A 100 14.94 0.35 2.57
CA LEU A 100 16.00 0.27 1.55
C LEU A 100 17.42 0.36 2.13
N GLN A 101 17.59 0.99 3.30
CA GLN A 101 18.86 1.11 4.02
C GLN A 101 19.21 -0.09 4.91
N ARG A 102 18.29 -1.05 5.09
CA ARG A 102 18.59 -2.29 5.84
C ARG A 102 19.71 -3.08 5.17
N ASP A 103 20.41 -3.89 5.96
CA ASP A 103 21.53 -4.72 5.51
C ASP A 103 21.17 -5.58 4.29
N ASP A 104 22.14 -5.77 3.39
CA ASP A 104 21.98 -6.55 2.15
C ASP A 104 22.06 -8.06 2.43
N GLU A 105 21.23 -8.52 3.37
CA GLU A 105 21.06 -9.94 3.59
C GLU A 105 20.10 -10.52 2.56
N ARG A 106 20.39 -11.76 2.14
CA ARG A 106 19.63 -12.48 1.12
C ARG A 106 18.12 -12.49 1.39
N GLU A 107 17.75 -12.51 2.66
CA GLU A 107 16.40 -12.59 3.16
C GLU A 107 15.58 -11.28 3.10
N PHE A 108 16.24 -10.11 3.00
CA PHE A 108 15.55 -8.81 2.86
C PHE A 108 15.46 -8.32 1.41
N ARG A 109 16.07 -9.03 0.46
CA ARG A 109 16.12 -8.60 -0.95
C ARG A 109 14.74 -8.39 -1.57
N THR A 110 13.78 -9.30 -1.31
CA THR A 110 12.40 -9.17 -1.81
C THR A 110 11.72 -7.93 -1.23
N LEU A 111 11.82 -7.73 0.08
CA LEU A 111 11.28 -6.56 0.76
C LEU A 111 11.86 -5.25 0.21
N ARG A 112 13.18 -5.19 0.00
CA ARG A 112 13.86 -4.03 -0.59
C ARG A 112 13.44 -3.77 -2.03
N ALA A 113 13.30 -4.82 -2.85
CA ALA A 113 12.82 -4.70 -4.22
C ALA A 113 11.41 -4.10 -4.26
N LYS A 114 10.50 -4.60 -3.41
CA LYS A 114 9.13 -4.06 -3.30
C LYS A 114 9.09 -2.64 -2.74
N ALA A 115 10.00 -2.30 -1.82
CA ALA A 115 10.11 -0.93 -1.31
C ALA A 115 10.58 0.03 -2.41
N MET A 116 11.51 -0.40 -3.26
CA MET A 116 11.97 0.38 -4.41
C MET A 116 10.83 0.59 -5.41
N GLU A 117 10.13 -0.49 -5.79
CA GLU A 117 8.95 -0.43 -6.67
C GLU A 117 7.90 0.54 -6.12
N CYS A 118 7.54 0.40 -4.84
CA CYS A 118 6.60 1.28 -4.15
C CYS A 118 7.06 2.74 -4.19
N ALA A 119 8.32 3.02 -3.87
CA ALA A 119 8.87 4.38 -3.89
C ALA A 119 8.80 5.00 -5.29
N THR A 120 9.09 4.22 -6.34
CA THR A 120 9.04 4.71 -7.73
C THR A 120 7.62 4.99 -8.22
N LEU A 121 6.63 4.17 -7.83
CA LEU A 121 5.22 4.39 -8.20
C LEU A 121 4.64 5.60 -7.46
N ILE A 122 5.00 5.76 -6.19
CA ILE A 122 4.63 6.97 -5.43
C ILE A 122 5.24 8.22 -6.07
N ALA A 123 6.52 8.18 -6.42
CA ALA A 123 7.20 9.30 -7.09
C ALA A 123 6.54 9.67 -8.43
N LEU A 124 6.06 8.67 -9.17
CA LEU A 124 5.30 8.88 -10.41
C LEU A 124 3.95 9.55 -10.11
N ALA A 125 3.22 9.05 -9.12
CA ALA A 125 1.89 9.52 -8.75
C ALA A 125 1.88 10.98 -8.25
N VAL A 126 2.88 11.38 -7.45
CA VAL A 126 2.94 12.73 -6.86
C VAL A 126 3.60 13.77 -7.77
N GLY A 127 4.33 13.32 -8.79
CA GLY A 127 5.01 14.19 -9.75
C GLY A 127 6.30 14.84 -9.23
N LYS A 128 7.09 15.38 -10.16
CA LYS A 128 8.44 15.91 -9.91
C LYS A 128 8.48 17.09 -8.93
N GLU A 129 7.40 17.85 -8.82
CA GLU A 129 7.32 19.03 -7.95
C GLU A 129 7.39 18.68 -6.46
N ARG A 130 7.13 17.41 -6.12
CA ARG A 130 7.13 16.84 -4.77
C ARG A 130 8.38 16.01 -4.43
N LEU A 131 9.25 15.72 -5.41
CA LEU A 131 10.51 14.97 -5.23
C LEU A 131 11.63 15.89 -4.72
#